data_AF-A0A9D4RMQ8-F1
#
_entry.id   AF-A0A9D4RMQ8-F1
#
_cell.length_a   1.000
_cell.length_b   1.000
_cell.length_c   1.000
_cell.angle_alpha   90.00
_cell.angle_beta   90.00
_cell.angle_gamma   90.00
#
_symmetry.space_group_name_H-M   'P 1'
#
loop_
_entity.id
_entity.type
_entity.pdbx_description
1 polymer ?
#
loop_
_entity_poly.entity_id
_entity_poly.type
_entity_poly.pdbx_seq_one_letter_code
_entity_poly.pdbx_strand_id
1 'polypeptide(L)'
;MILRRFIRVAQSVVPRSGLLQTETCLCSTMSKKPGVSAKDVVHDSENNEFYIQLNEGGIEGKAYLQYSFIKPDYVDLQHTVVPAEFQNRGIAKVLAQTVFDHFVSKGMSIRPTCSYLQKFYNDNPLPEYQAKVRL
;
A
#
# COMPACT_ATOMS: atom_id res chain seq x y z
N MET A 1 9.27 67.26 25.83
CA MET A 1 9.55 66.69 24.48
C MET A 1 11.02 66.31 24.42
N ILE A 2 11.31 65.09 23.95
CA ILE A 2 12.63 64.43 23.81
C ILE A 2 13.24 63.87 25.10
N LEU A 3 13.21 62.54 25.23
CA LEU A 3 14.30 61.67 25.72
C LEU A 3 13.79 60.22 25.64
N ARG A 4 14.27 59.33 24.77
CA ARG A 4 15.58 58.65 24.68
C ARG A 4 15.35 57.15 24.93
N ARG A 5 16.05 56.33 24.13
CA ARG A 5 16.73 55.07 24.54
C ARG A 5 15.79 53.90 24.95
N PHE A 6 16.08 52.63 24.74
CA PHE A 6 17.14 51.81 24.13
C PHE A 6 16.66 50.35 24.38
N ILE A 7 17.39 49.36 23.84
CA ILE A 7 17.46 47.94 24.30
C ILE A 7 16.30 47.04 23.81
N ARG A 8 16.49 46.18 22.80
CA ARG A 8 17.21 44.87 22.75
C ARG A 8 16.56 43.72 23.53
N VAL A 9 16.25 42.66 22.77
CA VAL A 9 16.68 41.25 22.94
C VAL A 9 15.71 40.25 23.59
N ALA A 10 15.89 39.01 23.10
CA ALA A 10 15.46 37.69 23.57
C ALA A 10 14.09 37.24 23.05
N GLN A 11 13.96 36.42 22.00
CA GLN A 11 14.47 35.04 21.84
C GLN A 11 14.25 34.20 23.12
N SER A 12 13.06 33.61 23.22
CA SER A 12 12.75 32.58 24.20
C SER A 12 13.52 31.30 23.88
N VAL A 13 14.63 31.15 24.61
CA VAL A 13 15.28 29.88 24.91
C VAL A 13 14.44 29.14 25.96
N VAL A 14 14.04 27.90 25.65
CA VAL A 14 13.39 27.00 26.60
C VAL A 14 14.46 26.06 27.18
N PRO A 15 14.56 25.90 28.51
CA PRO A 15 15.62 25.12 29.15
C PRO A 15 15.35 23.61 29.16
N ARG A 16 16.47 22.88 29.25
CA ARG A 16 16.67 21.43 29.28
C ARG A 16 16.82 20.96 30.74
N SER A 17 16.21 19.82 31.13
CA SER A 17 16.83 18.68 31.85
C SER A 17 16.00 18.02 32.98
N GLY A 18 16.02 16.68 33.01
CA GLY A 18 15.87 15.80 34.21
C GLY A 18 14.51 15.09 34.34
N LEU A 19 14.21 13.90 33.77
CA LEU A 19 14.75 12.53 33.90
C LEU A 19 14.33 11.80 35.20
N LEU A 20 13.44 10.80 35.10
CA LEU A 20 13.56 9.46 35.71
C LEU A 20 12.49 8.49 35.14
N GLN A 21 12.97 7.38 34.54
CA GLN A 21 12.26 6.17 34.05
C GLN A 21 11.26 5.62 35.10
N THR A 22 10.08 5.06 34.77
CA THR A 22 9.77 3.76 34.11
C THR A 22 8.25 3.79 33.81
N GLU A 23 7.66 3.42 32.68
CA GLU A 23 7.82 2.25 31.82
C GLU A 23 7.48 2.66 30.39
N THR A 24 8.46 2.56 29.51
CA THR A 24 8.21 2.51 28.07
C THR A 24 7.37 1.26 27.82
N CYS A 25 6.13 1.39 27.36
CA CYS A 25 5.43 0.29 26.73
C CYS A 25 6.23 -0.07 25.47
N LEU A 26 7.06 -1.10 25.61
CA LEU A 26 7.83 -1.69 24.54
C LEU A 26 6.89 -2.22 23.46
N CYS A 27 7.35 -2.05 22.22
CA CYS A 27 7.07 -2.90 21.07
C CYS A 27 5.62 -3.02 20.62
N SER A 28 5.28 -2.13 19.69
CA SER A 28 4.75 -2.61 18.41
C SER A 28 5.38 -1.83 17.27
N THR A 29 6.70 -1.96 17.09
CA THR A 29 7.27 -1.95 15.75
C THR A 29 6.74 -3.18 15.02
N MET A 30 5.47 -3.15 14.58
CA MET A 30 4.94 -4.24 13.78
C MET A 30 5.47 -4.11 12.35
N SER A 31 6.66 -4.69 12.22
CA SER A 31 7.06 -5.55 11.12
C SER A 31 6.98 -4.91 9.75
N LYS A 32 8.09 -4.28 9.37
CA LYS A 32 8.57 -4.34 7.99
C LYS A 32 8.79 -5.83 7.66
N LYS A 33 7.72 -6.57 7.33
CA LYS A 33 7.83 -7.96 6.87
C LYS A 33 8.70 -7.91 5.61
N PRO A 34 9.86 -8.58 5.56
CA PRO A 34 10.54 -8.79 4.30
C PRO A 34 9.63 -9.71 3.50
N GLY A 35 9.10 -9.21 2.39
CA GLY A 35 8.12 -9.95 1.61
C GLY A 35 7.42 -9.04 0.64
N VAL A 36 8.13 -8.71 -0.44
CA VAL A 36 7.61 -8.13 -1.68
C VAL A 36 6.98 -6.73 -1.55
N SER A 37 7.57 -5.75 -2.22
CA SER A 37 7.07 -4.37 -2.25
C SER A 37 6.23 -4.12 -3.51
N ALA A 38 5.39 -3.08 -3.49
CA ALA A 38 4.55 -2.70 -4.65
C ALA A 38 5.36 -2.44 -5.95
N LYS A 39 6.62 -2.03 -5.80
CA LYS A 39 7.59 -1.80 -6.89
C LYS A 39 8.08 -3.06 -7.60
N ASP A 40 7.91 -4.24 -7.00
CA ASP A 40 8.32 -5.51 -7.58
C ASP A 40 7.23 -6.10 -8.49
N VAL A 41 6.07 -5.45 -8.55
CA VAL A 41 4.96 -5.83 -9.43
C VAL A 41 5.27 -5.38 -10.85
N VAL A 42 5.36 -6.35 -11.75
CA VAL A 42 5.49 -6.12 -13.18
C VAL A 42 4.11 -6.15 -13.80
N HIS A 43 3.79 -5.14 -14.60
CA HIS A 43 2.56 -5.06 -15.37
C HIS A 43 2.81 -5.51 -16.81
N ASP A 44 2.20 -6.62 -17.20
CA ASP A 44 2.16 -7.10 -18.58
C ASP A 44 0.82 -6.71 -19.22
N SER A 45 0.87 -5.66 -20.04
CA SER A 45 -0.31 -5.16 -20.75
C SER A 45 -0.69 -6.02 -21.96
N GLU A 46 0.20 -6.85 -22.48
CA GLU A 46 -0.07 -7.71 -23.64
C GLU A 46 -0.92 -8.91 -23.22
N ASN A 47 -0.59 -9.49 -22.07
CA ASN A 47 -1.29 -10.64 -21.48
C ASN A 47 -2.38 -10.23 -20.48
N ASN A 48 -2.55 -8.93 -20.22
CA ASN A 48 -3.47 -8.38 -19.23
C ASN A 48 -3.30 -9.01 -17.84
N GLU A 49 -2.04 -9.09 -17.40
CA GLU A 49 -1.69 -9.66 -16.10
C GLU A 49 -0.71 -8.77 -15.34
N PHE A 50 -0.85 -8.76 -14.02
CA PHE A 50 0.16 -8.23 -13.12
C PHE A 50 0.81 -9.41 -12.44
N TYR A 51 2.14 -9.48 -12.44
CA TYR A 51 2.84 -10.58 -11.79
C TYR A 51 4.03 -10.12 -10.98
N ILE A 52 4.43 -11.00 -10.06
CA ILE A 52 5.64 -10.87 -9.26
C ILE A 52 6.38 -12.20 -9.38
N GLN A 53 7.65 -12.12 -9.76
CA GLN A 53 8.55 -13.26 -9.70
C GLN A 53 9.08 -13.37 -8.28
N LEU A 54 8.93 -14.56 -7.70
CA LEU A 54 9.31 -14.88 -6.33
C LEU A 54 10.39 -15.95 -6.39
N ASN A 55 11.57 -15.63 -5.85
CA ASN A 55 12.69 -16.54 -5.76
C ASN A 55 13.26 -16.49 -4.34
N GLU A 56 12.77 -17.35 -3.47
CA GLU A 56 13.21 -17.41 -2.07
C GLU A 56 13.65 -18.82 -1.70
N GLY A 57 14.85 -18.95 -1.13
CA GLY A 57 15.34 -20.22 -0.58
C GLY A 57 15.50 -21.36 -1.60
N GLY A 58 15.70 -21.04 -2.89
CA GLY A 58 15.80 -22.03 -3.97
C GLY A 58 14.46 -22.53 -4.51
N ILE A 59 13.34 -21.96 -4.04
CA ILE A 59 12.01 -22.23 -4.56
C ILE A 59 11.62 -21.07 -5.47
N GLU A 60 11.24 -21.39 -6.71
CA GLU A 60 10.74 -20.44 -7.69
C GLU A 60 9.21 -20.44 -7.68
N GLY A 61 8.62 -19.25 -7.69
CA GLY A 61 7.18 -19.07 -7.75
C GLY A 61 6.82 -17.84 -8.56
N LYS A 62 5.66 -17.88 -9.23
CA LYS A 62 5.07 -16.71 -9.89
C LYS A 62 3.72 -16.44 -9.26
N ALA A 63 3.58 -15.28 -8.63
CA ALA A 63 2.28 -14.78 -8.21
C ALA A 63 1.74 -13.87 -9.31
N TYR A 64 0.50 -14.06 -9.73
CA TYR A 64 -0.09 -13.25 -10.80
C TYR A 64 -1.56 -12.93 -10.55
N LEU A 65 -2.00 -11.82 -11.10
CA LEU A 65 -3.38 -11.33 -11.10
C LEU A 65 -3.76 -11.01 -12.54
N GLN A 66 -4.76 -11.71 -13.05
CA GLN A 66 -5.31 -11.46 -14.38
C GLN A 66 -6.50 -10.51 -14.32
N TYR A 67 -6.57 -9.66 -15.34
CA TYR A 67 -7.66 -8.74 -15.55
C TYR A 67 -8.13 -8.77 -17.01
N SER A 68 -9.33 -8.27 -17.27
CA SER A 68 -9.86 -8.15 -18.62
C SER A 68 -10.62 -6.84 -18.79
N PHE A 69 -10.56 -6.23 -19.97
CA PHE A 69 -11.29 -5.01 -20.25
C PHE A 69 -12.72 -5.33 -20.69
N ILE A 70 -13.72 -4.91 -19.91
CA ILE A 70 -15.12 -4.99 -20.31
C ILE A 70 -15.46 -3.81 -21.22
N LYS A 71 -14.90 -2.63 -20.92
CA LYS A 71 -15.04 -1.37 -21.67
C LYS A 71 -13.71 -0.60 -21.65
N PRO A 72 -13.50 0.41 -22.51
CA PRO A 72 -12.30 1.24 -22.47
C PRO A 72 -11.97 1.81 -21.08
N ASP A 73 -12.99 2.20 -20.31
CA ASP A 73 -12.84 2.73 -18.95
C ASP A 73 -13.29 1.76 -17.85
N TYR A 74 -13.49 0.47 -18.17
CA TYR A 74 -13.99 -0.53 -17.22
C TYR A 74 -13.22 -1.84 -17.29
N VAL A 75 -12.52 -2.16 -16.21
CA VAL A 75 -11.70 -3.37 -16.08
C VAL A 75 -12.32 -4.34 -15.07
N ASP A 76 -12.26 -5.62 -15.39
CA ASP A 76 -12.66 -6.74 -14.55
C ASP A 76 -11.43 -7.43 -13.97
N LEU A 77 -11.34 -7.53 -12.65
CA LEU A 77 -10.29 -8.27 -11.96
C LEU A 77 -10.81 -9.68 -11.64
N GLN A 78 -10.29 -10.66 -12.39
CA GLN A 78 -10.90 -11.97 -12.48
C GLN A 78 -10.29 -12.98 -11.53
N HIS A 79 -8.98 -13.15 -11.61
CA HIS A 79 -8.30 -14.25 -10.93
C HIS A 79 -6.98 -13.80 -10.34
N THR A 80 -6.71 -14.23 -9.11
CA THR A 80 -5.43 -13.99 -8.43
C THR A 80 -4.89 -15.34 -8.00
N VAL A 81 -3.70 -15.70 -8.49
CA VAL A 81 -3.02 -16.95 -8.16
C VAL A 81 -1.74 -16.61 -7.42
N VAL A 82 -1.61 -17.18 -6.23
CA VAL A 82 -0.37 -17.12 -5.46
C VAL A 82 0.01 -18.54 -5.09
N PRO A 83 1.22 -19.01 -5.44
CA PRO A 83 1.69 -20.34 -5.06
C PRO A 83 1.68 -20.52 -3.54
N ALA A 84 1.26 -21.71 -3.09
CA ALA A 84 1.04 -22.03 -1.67
C ALA A 84 2.26 -21.74 -0.78
N GLU A 85 3.47 -22.02 -1.28
CA GLU A 85 4.76 -21.77 -0.61
C GLU A 85 4.96 -20.29 -0.21
N PHE A 86 4.31 -19.39 -0.96
CA PHE A 86 4.39 -17.94 -0.81
C PHE A 86 3.10 -17.33 -0.25
N GLN A 87 2.07 -18.14 0.04
CA GLN A 87 0.86 -17.67 0.72
C GLN A 87 1.18 -17.24 2.16
N ASN A 88 0.26 -16.50 2.78
CA ASN A 88 0.40 -15.95 4.14
C ASN A 88 1.54 -14.92 4.34
N ARG A 89 2.32 -14.61 3.30
CA ARG A 89 3.34 -13.53 3.32
C ARG A 89 2.77 -12.15 2.98
N GLY A 90 1.51 -12.07 2.57
CA GLY A 90 0.85 -10.81 2.17
C GLY A 90 1.05 -10.45 0.69
N ILE A 91 1.62 -11.34 -0.12
CA ILE A 91 1.89 -11.08 -1.55
C ILE A 91 0.60 -10.78 -2.34
N ALA A 92 -0.46 -11.55 -2.10
CA ALA A 92 -1.76 -11.29 -2.72
C ALA A 92 -2.34 -9.91 -2.37
N LYS A 93 -2.05 -9.41 -1.15
CA LYS A 93 -2.46 -8.08 -0.71
C LYS A 93 -1.70 -6.99 -1.47
N VAL A 94 -0.38 -7.15 -1.61
CA VAL A 94 0.46 -6.22 -2.36
C VAL A 94 0.06 -6.17 -3.84
N LEU A 95 -0.14 -7.34 -4.46
CA LEU A 95 -0.67 -7.44 -5.83
C LEU A 95 -1.99 -6.68 -5.98
N ALA A 96 -2.97 -6.98 -5.13
CA ALA A 96 -4.27 -6.32 -5.17
C ALA A 96 -4.13 -4.80 -5.04
N GLN A 97 -3.40 -4.33 -4.02
CA GLN A 97 -3.16 -2.90 -3.79
C GLN A 97 -2.57 -2.20 -5.01
N THR A 98 -1.49 -2.75 -5.58
CA THR A 98 -0.84 -2.16 -6.75
C THR A 98 -1.77 -2.11 -7.96
N VAL A 99 -2.55 -3.18 -8.18
CA VAL A 99 -3.52 -3.24 -9.29
C VAL A 99 -4.63 -2.20 -9.12
N PHE A 100 -5.22 -2.11 -7.92
CA PHE A 100 -6.23 -1.09 -7.63
C PHE A 100 -5.68 0.32 -7.79
N ASP A 101 -4.52 0.60 -7.21
CA ASP A 101 -3.86 1.92 -7.27
C ASP A 101 -3.58 2.33 -8.72
N HIS A 102 -3.05 1.42 -9.53
CA HIS A 102 -2.77 1.66 -10.94
C HIS A 102 -4.03 2.05 -11.74
N PHE A 103 -5.15 1.34 -11.55
CA PHE A 103 -6.39 1.64 -12.26
C PHE A 103 -7.11 2.88 -11.72
N VAL A 104 -7.08 3.10 -10.40
CA VAL A 104 -7.64 4.29 -9.75
C VAL A 104 -6.88 5.55 -10.19
N SER A 105 -5.54 5.48 -10.24
CA SER A 105 -4.69 6.57 -10.74
C SER A 105 -4.94 6.87 -12.21
N LYS A 106 -5.28 5.87 -13.03
CA LYS A 106 -5.71 6.05 -14.41
C LYS A 106 -7.17 6.52 -14.55
N GLY A 107 -7.91 6.61 -13.45
CA GLY A 107 -9.31 7.03 -13.45
C GLY A 107 -10.30 5.97 -13.92
N MET A 108 -9.86 4.72 -14.09
CA MET A 108 -10.68 3.62 -14.63
C MET A 108 -11.64 3.07 -13.57
N SER A 109 -12.78 2.54 -14.02
CA SER A 109 -13.71 1.82 -13.16
C SER A 109 -13.26 0.36 -13.03
N ILE A 110 -13.43 -0.23 -11.85
CA ILE A 110 -12.90 -1.56 -11.52
C ILE A 110 -14.04 -2.47 -11.06
N ARG A 111 -14.08 -3.70 -11.58
CA ARG A 111 -14.98 -4.75 -11.14
C ARG A 111 -14.20 -5.90 -10.50
N PRO A 112 -14.25 -6.09 -9.17
CA PRO A 112 -13.62 -7.24 -8.55
C PRO A 112 -14.53 -8.48 -8.64
N THR A 113 -14.37 -9.28 -9.69
CA THR A 113 -15.10 -10.56 -9.82
C THR A 113 -14.51 -11.65 -8.92
N CYS A 114 -13.20 -11.62 -8.65
CA CYS A 114 -12.55 -12.55 -7.73
C CYS A 114 -13.06 -12.39 -6.29
N SER A 115 -13.45 -13.51 -5.65
CA SER A 115 -13.88 -13.53 -4.24
C SER A 115 -12.83 -12.98 -3.28
N TYR A 116 -11.54 -13.23 -3.54
CA TYR A 116 -10.44 -12.68 -2.74
C TYR A 116 -10.37 -11.15 -2.83
N LEU A 117 -10.57 -10.57 -4.02
CA LEU A 117 -10.51 -9.13 -4.22
C LEU A 117 -11.73 -8.42 -3.62
N GLN A 118 -12.90 -9.05 -3.68
CA GLN A 118 -14.08 -8.56 -2.96
C GLN A 118 -13.84 -8.53 -1.45
N LYS A 119 -13.26 -9.61 -0.90
CA LYS A 119 -12.86 -9.64 0.52
C LYS A 119 -11.86 -8.53 0.83
N PHE A 120 -10.80 -8.39 0.02
CA PHE A 120 -9.80 -7.34 0.18
C PHE A 120 -10.41 -5.93 0.17
N TYR A 121 -11.35 -5.67 -0.75
CA TYR A 121 -12.08 -4.40 -0.81
C TYR A 121 -12.92 -4.14 0.45
N ASN A 122 -13.61 -5.16 0.94
CA ASN A 122 -14.40 -5.06 2.18
C ASN A 122 -13.53 -4.84 3.42
N ASP A 123 -12.35 -5.47 3.48
CA ASP A 123 -11.38 -5.31 4.56
C ASP A 123 -10.65 -3.94 4.50
N ASN A 124 -10.62 -3.28 3.33
CA ASN A 124 -9.92 -2.01 3.12
C ASN A 124 -10.79 -0.98 2.38
N PRO A 125 -11.84 -0.44 3.04
CA PRO A 125 -12.79 0.49 2.44
C PRO A 125 -12.20 1.90 2.30
N LEU A 126 -11.28 2.09 1.35
CA LEU A 126 -10.75 3.41 1.02
C LEU A 126 -11.75 4.19 0.16
N PRO A 127 -11.98 5.49 0.41
CA PRO A 127 -12.94 6.30 -0.34
C PRO A 127 -12.60 6.37 -1.84
N GLU A 128 -11.31 6.35 -2.17
CA GLU A 128 -10.82 6.36 -3.55
C GLU A 128 -11.21 5.08 -4.30
N TYR A 129 -11.15 3.93 -3.62
CA TYR A 129 -11.53 2.65 -4.22
C TYR A 129 -13.04 2.57 -4.37
N GLN A 130 -13.81 3.01 -3.37
CA GLN A 130 -15.27 3.02 -3.41
C GLN A 130 -15.82 3.86 -4.56
N ALA A 131 -15.17 4.98 -4.89
CA ALA A 131 -15.59 5.83 -6.00
C ALA A 131 -15.44 5.16 -7.38
N LYS A 132 -14.48 4.23 -7.52
CA LYS A 132 -14.12 3.57 -8.79
C LYS A 132 -14.63 2.14 -8.90
N VAL A 133 -14.82 1.44 -7.79
CA VAL A 133 -15.29 0.06 -7.78
C VAL A 133 -16.79 0.00 -8.10
N ARG A 134 -17.15 -0.85 -9.06
CA ARG A 134 -18.53 -1.16 -9.45
C ARG A 134 -18.71 -2.67 -9.35
N LEU A 135 -19.71 -3.13 -8.61
CA LEU A 135 -20.01 -4.56 -8.40
C LEU A 135 -20.97 -5.08 -9.48
#